data_AF-A0A4Z0F431-F1
#
_entry.id   AF-A0A4Z0F431-F1
#
_cell.length_a   1.000
_cell.length_b   1.000
_cell.length_c   1.000
_cell.angle_alpha   90.00
_cell.angle_beta   90.00
_cell.angle_gamma   90.00
#
_symmetry.space_group_name_H-M   'P 1'
#
loop_
_entity.id
_entity.type
_entity.pdbx_description
1 polymer ?
#
loop_
_entity_poly.entity_id
_entity_poly.type
_entity_poly.pdbx_seq_one_letter_code
_entity_poly.pdbx_strand_id
1 'polypeptide(L)'
;MGIYATPRIDNFAYAKRLWADTPPWREASTPSARPLALRRDKHITIRSDDAPDSPVYCRLYNTDCVTFHADGIVEIRGYPSKSTVDFIHNILSGYVRPLRLCDAYLVDGGRVVCGPDIAIRLPDTYKQPVEVGKADPFKFYSLDRKKVNALLKSLRWREFRTWALTAFDLLVDDTDDRARLYAAAEEAFPEIFGCPQFAPVWVWFDSISGSEWVAKIRKGIIRKNIATLRDVEELPYCEDEQEYRRKLRAHLKAT
;
A
#
# COMPACT_ATOMS: atom_id res chain seq x y z
N MET A 1 -8.67 -5.35 -17.15
CA MET A 1 -7.50 -4.56 -16.68
C MET A 1 -6.35 -4.78 -17.65
N GLY A 2 -5.77 -3.72 -18.19
CA GLY A 2 -4.62 -3.78 -19.10
C GLY A 2 -3.31 -4.26 -18.49
N ILE A 3 -3.16 -4.11 -17.16
CA ILE A 3 -1.93 -4.44 -16.43
C ILE A 3 -1.52 -5.91 -16.62
N TYR A 4 -2.46 -6.85 -16.69
CA TYR A 4 -2.15 -8.27 -16.90
C TYR A 4 -1.63 -8.61 -18.30
N ALA A 5 -1.70 -7.66 -19.23
CA ALA A 5 -1.16 -7.81 -20.58
C ALA A 5 0.28 -7.27 -20.71
N THR A 6 0.88 -6.73 -19.65
CA THR A 6 2.29 -6.30 -19.68
C THR A 6 3.20 -7.54 -19.76
N PRO A 7 4.19 -7.55 -20.66
CA PRO A 7 5.13 -8.65 -20.75
C PRO A 7 6.10 -8.65 -19.57
N ARG A 8 6.64 -9.84 -19.30
CA ARG A 8 7.84 -10.01 -18.48
C ARG A 8 9.06 -9.47 -19.23
N ILE A 9 9.96 -8.80 -18.51
CA ILE A 9 11.21 -8.24 -19.06
C ILE A 9 12.38 -8.71 -18.18
N ASP A 10 13.26 -9.53 -18.77
CA ASP A 10 14.32 -10.22 -18.02
C ASP A 10 15.60 -9.43 -17.89
N ASN A 11 15.88 -8.50 -18.80
CA ASN A 11 17.11 -7.70 -18.79
C ASN A 11 16.98 -6.47 -19.70
N PHE A 12 17.99 -5.61 -19.64
CA PHE A 12 18.10 -4.40 -20.45
C PHE A 12 18.03 -4.66 -21.96
N ALA A 13 18.78 -5.65 -22.47
CA ALA A 13 18.82 -5.95 -23.91
C ALA A 13 17.43 -6.33 -24.43
N TYR A 14 16.68 -7.13 -23.67
CA TYR A 14 15.30 -7.48 -23.99
C TYR A 14 14.37 -6.26 -23.89
N ALA A 15 14.51 -5.44 -22.85
CA ALA A 15 13.74 -4.20 -22.68
C ALA A 15 13.94 -3.24 -23.86
N LYS A 16 15.18 -3.05 -24.30
CA LYS A 16 15.57 -2.18 -25.41
C LYS A 16 15.00 -2.68 -26.73
N ARG A 17 15.11 -3.98 -26.99
CA ARG A 17 14.51 -4.63 -28.16
C ARG A 17 12.99 -4.48 -28.15
N LEU A 18 12.34 -4.76 -27.03
CA LEU A 18 10.88 -4.61 -26.88
C LEU A 18 10.42 -3.18 -27.18
N TRP A 19 11.14 -2.18 -26.67
CA TRP A 19 10.87 -0.77 -26.99
C TRP A 19 11.05 -0.49 -28.48
N ALA A 20 12.15 -0.93 -29.09
CA ALA A 20 12.44 -0.68 -30.51
C ALA A 20 11.40 -1.32 -31.45
N ASP A 21 10.98 -2.55 -31.15
CA ASP A 21 10.05 -3.33 -31.96
C ASP A 21 8.59 -2.86 -31.81
N THR A 22 8.25 -2.20 -30.71
CA THR A 22 6.88 -1.78 -30.44
C THR A 22 6.52 -0.52 -31.24
N PRO A 23 5.51 -0.55 -32.13
CA PRO A 23 5.14 0.64 -32.89
C PRO A 23 4.50 1.72 -31.98
N PRO A 24 4.86 3.01 -32.13
CA PRO A 24 4.25 4.10 -31.37
C PRO A 24 2.75 4.22 -31.67
N TRP A 25 2.03 5.02 -30.88
CA TRP A 25 0.67 5.41 -31.24
C TRP A 25 0.68 6.25 -32.52
N ARG A 26 -0.36 6.08 -33.35
CA ARG A 26 -0.58 7.01 -34.47
C ARG A 26 -0.75 8.41 -33.88
N GLU A 27 -0.03 9.39 -34.42
CA GLU A 27 -0.06 10.79 -33.96
C GLU A 27 0.43 11.00 -32.51
N ALA A 28 1.34 10.15 -32.01
CA ALA A 28 1.92 10.35 -30.69
C ALA A 28 2.73 11.65 -30.63
N SER A 29 2.36 12.55 -29.70
CA SER A 29 3.12 13.76 -29.37
C SER A 29 4.50 13.45 -28.75
N THR A 30 4.69 12.22 -28.28
CA THR A 30 5.90 11.79 -27.56
C THR A 30 6.44 10.51 -28.21
N PRO A 31 7.28 10.60 -29.26
CA PRO A 31 7.73 9.44 -30.03
C PRO A 31 8.60 8.46 -29.23
N SER A 32 9.20 8.92 -28.12
CA SER A 32 9.97 8.09 -27.21
C SER A 32 9.12 7.16 -26.35
N ALA A 33 7.82 7.43 -26.16
CA ALA A 33 6.90 6.63 -25.36
C ALA A 33 6.03 5.72 -26.25
N ARG A 34 6.08 4.42 -25.98
CA ARG A 34 5.41 3.37 -26.74
C ARG A 34 4.52 2.52 -25.83
N PRO A 35 3.45 1.87 -26.33
CA PRO A 35 2.58 1.03 -25.51
C PRO A 35 3.33 -0.19 -24.95
N LEU A 36 3.29 -0.41 -23.63
CA LEU A 36 3.87 -1.60 -23.02
C LEU A 36 2.85 -2.75 -22.82
N ALA A 37 1.56 -2.42 -22.77
CA ALA A 37 0.47 -3.38 -22.65
C ALA A 37 -0.46 -3.29 -23.87
N LEU A 38 -1.77 -3.43 -23.69
CA LEU A 38 -2.72 -3.21 -24.77
C LEU A 38 -2.67 -1.74 -25.22
N ARG A 39 -2.79 -1.51 -26.53
CA ARG A 39 -2.72 -0.15 -27.12
C ARG A 39 -3.76 0.83 -26.58
N ARG A 40 -4.89 0.33 -26.05
CA ARG A 40 -5.93 1.16 -25.41
C ARG A 40 -5.53 1.69 -24.03
N ASP A 41 -4.57 1.05 -23.37
CA ASP A 41 -4.11 1.40 -22.03
C ASP A 41 -2.98 2.43 -22.11
N LYS A 42 -3.33 3.67 -22.51
CA LYS A 42 -2.37 4.77 -22.73
C LYS A 42 -1.53 5.15 -21.50
N HIS A 43 -1.94 4.71 -20.32
CA HIS A 43 -1.23 4.92 -19.06
C HIS A 43 -0.15 3.86 -18.80
N ILE A 44 0.02 2.87 -19.67
CA ILE A 44 1.02 1.80 -19.52
C ILE A 44 1.99 1.89 -20.70
N THR A 45 3.20 2.40 -20.43
CA THR A 45 4.16 2.78 -21.48
C THR A 45 5.55 2.20 -21.23
N ILE A 46 6.32 2.06 -22.31
CA ILE A 46 7.75 1.83 -22.29
C ILE A 46 8.43 2.99 -23.02
N ARG A 47 9.48 3.57 -22.43
CA ARG A 47 10.17 4.75 -22.93
C ARG A 47 11.69 4.55 -22.94
N SER A 48 12.35 5.06 -23.97
CA SER A 48 13.81 5.17 -24.07
C SER A 48 14.14 6.31 -25.03
N ASP A 49 15.33 6.89 -24.92
CA ASP A 49 15.76 8.03 -25.75
C ASP A 49 16.55 7.59 -27.00
N ASP A 50 16.34 6.35 -27.44
CA ASP A 50 16.97 5.73 -28.64
C ASP A 50 18.51 5.64 -28.66
N ALA A 51 19.21 6.12 -27.63
CA ALA A 51 20.66 5.91 -27.51
C ALA A 51 20.97 4.47 -27.03
N PRO A 52 22.09 3.84 -27.47
CA PRO A 52 22.44 2.46 -27.11
C PRO A 52 22.40 2.19 -25.60
N ASP A 53 22.98 3.11 -24.82
CA ASP A 53 23.08 2.99 -23.36
C ASP A 53 21.98 3.78 -22.62
N SER A 54 20.99 4.32 -23.34
CA SER A 54 19.86 5.00 -22.71
C SER A 54 19.06 4.01 -21.88
N PRO A 55 18.73 4.32 -20.61
CA PRO A 55 17.85 3.50 -19.81
C PRO A 55 16.50 3.29 -20.50
N VAL A 56 15.85 2.18 -20.13
CA VAL A 56 14.51 1.82 -20.60
C VAL A 56 13.55 1.89 -19.43
N TYR A 57 12.61 2.82 -19.50
CA TYR A 57 11.64 3.12 -18.46
C TYR A 57 10.31 2.43 -18.74
N CYS A 58 9.85 1.59 -17.82
CA CYS A 58 8.51 1.01 -17.83
C CYS A 58 7.62 1.82 -16.88
N ARG A 59 6.62 2.48 -17.44
CA ARG A 59 5.83 3.51 -16.76
C ARG A 59 4.37 3.09 -16.60
N LEU A 60 3.86 3.33 -15.40
CA LEU A 60 2.44 3.23 -15.05
C LEU A 60 1.93 4.63 -14.65
N TYR A 61 0.93 5.12 -15.36
CA TYR A 61 0.47 6.51 -15.33
C TYR A 61 1.64 7.48 -15.58
N ASN A 62 2.06 8.21 -14.55
CA ASN A 62 3.14 9.20 -14.61
C ASN A 62 4.39 8.75 -13.84
N THR A 63 4.44 7.49 -13.41
CA THR A 63 5.54 6.95 -12.61
C THR A 63 6.34 5.94 -13.43
N ASP A 64 7.64 6.19 -13.56
CA ASP A 64 8.61 5.20 -14.07
C ASP A 64 8.83 4.15 -12.98
N CYS A 65 8.05 3.06 -12.98
CA CYS A 65 8.05 2.11 -11.88
C CYS A 65 9.19 1.09 -11.97
N VAL A 66 9.67 0.80 -13.18
CA VAL A 66 10.81 -0.10 -13.41
C VAL A 66 11.71 0.52 -14.47
N THR A 67 12.99 0.69 -14.17
CA THR A 67 13.98 1.22 -15.11
C THR A 67 15.09 0.20 -15.31
N PHE A 68 15.37 -0.16 -16.55
CA PHE A 68 16.50 -1.03 -16.90
C PHE A 68 17.66 -0.17 -17.39
N HIS A 69 18.84 -0.38 -16.78
CA HIS A 69 20.09 0.28 -17.16
C HIS A 69 21.01 -0.66 -17.93
N ALA A 70 21.89 -0.10 -18.77
CA ALA A 70 22.80 -0.87 -19.63
C ALA A 70 23.83 -1.72 -18.85
N ASP A 71 24.14 -1.33 -17.62
CA ASP A 71 25.02 -2.03 -16.69
C ASP A 71 24.34 -3.21 -15.96
N GLY A 72 23.10 -3.51 -16.31
CA GLY A 72 22.31 -4.59 -15.73
C GLY A 72 21.59 -4.21 -14.43
N ILE A 73 21.71 -2.97 -13.96
CA ILE A 73 20.94 -2.49 -12.82
C ILE A 73 19.48 -2.30 -13.24
N VAL A 74 18.58 -2.75 -12.38
CA VAL A 74 17.15 -2.51 -12.47
C VAL A 74 16.72 -1.68 -11.27
N GLU A 75 16.24 -0.46 -11.53
CA GLU A 75 15.65 0.39 -10.50
C GLU A 75 14.15 0.17 -10.43
N ILE A 76 13.63 0.09 -9.21
CA ILE A 76 12.22 -0.10 -8.93
C ILE A 76 11.74 1.07 -8.10
N ARG A 77 10.75 1.77 -8.65
CA ARG A 77 10.01 2.83 -7.96
C ARG A 77 8.53 2.47 -7.87
N GLY A 78 8.17 1.78 -6.80
CA GLY A 78 6.78 1.46 -6.56
C GLY A 78 6.14 2.35 -5.50
N TYR A 79 4.81 2.31 -5.51
CA TYR A 79 3.95 2.90 -4.50
C TYR A 79 3.14 1.75 -3.88
N PRO A 80 2.67 1.87 -2.63
CA PRO A 80 1.85 0.87 -1.96
C PRO A 80 0.39 0.84 -2.49
N SER A 81 0.22 0.92 -3.82
CA SER A 81 -1.05 0.79 -4.53
C SER A 81 -1.16 -0.57 -5.19
N LYS A 82 -2.37 -1.15 -5.25
CA LYS A 82 -2.60 -2.45 -5.91
C LYS A 82 -2.12 -2.46 -7.36
N SER A 83 -2.38 -1.39 -8.11
CA SER A 83 -2.02 -1.31 -9.53
C SER A 83 -0.50 -1.27 -9.75
N THR A 84 0.23 -0.51 -8.93
CA THR A 84 1.70 -0.44 -9.02
C THR A 84 2.33 -1.78 -8.66
N VAL A 85 1.82 -2.44 -7.62
CA VAL A 85 2.24 -3.79 -7.22
C VAL A 85 2.03 -4.80 -8.35
N ASP A 86 0.82 -4.86 -8.91
CA ASP A 86 0.51 -5.81 -9.99
C ASP A 86 1.35 -5.52 -11.25
N PHE A 87 1.63 -4.25 -11.55
CA PHE A 87 2.48 -3.84 -12.68
C PHE A 87 3.94 -4.27 -12.53
N ILE A 88 4.57 -3.96 -11.39
CA ILE A 88 5.96 -4.35 -11.10
C ILE A 88 6.09 -5.88 -11.10
N HIS A 89 5.11 -6.56 -10.49
CA HIS A 89 5.09 -8.02 -10.46
C HIS A 89 5.02 -8.64 -11.86
N ASN A 90 4.26 -8.08 -12.80
CA ASN A 90 4.19 -8.65 -14.14
C ASN A 90 5.49 -8.42 -14.93
N ILE A 91 6.12 -7.25 -14.79
CA ILE A 91 7.38 -6.93 -15.47
C ILE A 91 8.52 -7.82 -14.95
N LEU A 92 8.71 -7.86 -13.63
CA LEU A 92 9.85 -8.55 -12.99
C LEU A 92 9.53 -9.99 -12.58
N SER A 93 8.27 -10.41 -12.68
CA SER A 93 7.82 -11.78 -12.38
C SER A 93 8.26 -12.26 -11.00
N GLY A 94 8.68 -13.53 -10.87
CA GLY A 94 9.06 -14.17 -9.62
C GLY A 94 10.30 -13.57 -8.95
N TYR A 95 11.06 -12.69 -9.62
CA TYR A 95 12.26 -12.05 -9.06
C TYR A 95 11.93 -10.98 -8.02
N VAL A 96 10.82 -10.27 -8.20
CA VAL A 96 10.40 -9.25 -7.25
C VAL A 96 8.90 -9.36 -7.04
N ARG A 97 8.53 -9.61 -5.79
CA ARG A 97 7.16 -9.68 -5.33
C ARG A 97 6.88 -8.52 -4.39
N PRO A 98 6.17 -7.47 -4.84
CA PRO A 98 5.77 -6.42 -3.94
C PRO A 98 4.83 -6.97 -2.86
N LEU A 99 5.07 -6.58 -1.63
CA LEU A 99 4.26 -6.93 -0.49
C LEU A 99 3.08 -5.96 -0.44
N ARG A 100 1.86 -6.51 -0.39
CA ARG A 100 0.65 -5.68 -0.48
C ARG A 100 0.56 -4.72 0.70
N LEU A 101 0.19 -3.46 0.42
CA LEU A 101 -0.14 -2.42 1.40
C LEU A 101 1.04 -1.94 2.26
N CYS A 102 2.26 -2.37 1.96
CA CYS A 102 3.49 -1.82 2.50
C CYS A 102 4.41 -1.43 1.35
N ASP A 103 5.27 -0.44 1.57
CA ASP A 103 6.23 0.05 0.57
C ASP A 103 7.46 -0.88 0.55
N ALA A 104 7.21 -2.18 0.36
CA ALA A 104 8.17 -3.24 0.54
C ALA A 104 8.06 -4.34 -0.51
N TYR A 105 9.16 -5.03 -0.75
CA TYR A 105 9.32 -6.00 -1.82
C TYR A 105 10.08 -7.20 -1.31
N LEU A 106 9.60 -8.39 -1.66
CA LEU A 106 10.34 -9.63 -1.52
C LEU A 106 11.11 -9.87 -2.81
N VAL A 107 12.42 -9.92 -2.71
CA VAL A 107 13.34 -10.16 -3.81
C VAL A 107 13.75 -11.64 -3.79
N ASP A 108 13.80 -12.26 -4.97
CA ASP A 108 14.18 -13.67 -5.12
C ASP A 108 15.58 -13.93 -4.56
N GLY A 109 15.71 -15.03 -3.81
CA GLY A 109 16.80 -15.22 -2.84
C GLY A 109 16.46 -14.77 -1.41
N GLY A 110 15.20 -14.39 -1.13
CA GLY A 110 14.64 -14.26 0.23
C GLY A 110 14.66 -12.84 0.81
N ARG A 111 15.28 -11.86 0.16
CA ARG A 111 15.54 -10.55 0.78
C ARG A 111 14.29 -9.67 0.79
N VAL A 112 13.87 -9.19 1.96
CA VAL A 112 12.80 -8.17 2.06
C VAL A 112 13.42 -6.79 2.15
N VAL A 113 13.09 -5.94 1.18
CA VAL A 113 13.60 -4.58 1.04
C VAL A 113 12.45 -3.57 1.07
N CYS A 114 12.71 -2.33 1.47
CA CYS A 114 11.73 -1.26 1.39
C CYS A 114 12.32 0.02 0.79
N GLY A 115 11.45 0.97 0.52
CA GLY A 115 11.82 2.30 0.05
C GLY A 115 11.35 2.57 -1.38
N PRO A 116 11.29 3.86 -1.77
CA PRO A 116 10.73 4.29 -3.03
C PRO A 116 11.66 4.04 -4.22
N ASP A 117 12.94 3.74 -3.99
CA ASP A 117 13.93 3.55 -5.05
C ASP A 117 14.86 2.38 -4.66
N ILE A 118 14.55 1.19 -5.18
CA ILE A 118 15.36 -0.03 -4.97
C ILE A 118 16.18 -0.29 -6.22
N ALA A 119 17.46 -0.61 -6.07
CA ALA A 119 18.31 -1.07 -7.16
C ALA A 119 18.65 -2.54 -6.99
N ILE A 120 18.32 -3.36 -7.99
CA ILE A 120 18.64 -4.78 -8.04
C ILE A 120 19.44 -5.12 -9.30
N ARG A 121 20.15 -6.25 -9.29
CA ARG A 121 20.71 -6.88 -10.50
C ARG A 121 20.03 -8.23 -10.69
N LEU A 122 19.37 -8.38 -11.85
CA LEU A 122 18.75 -9.64 -12.22
C LEU A 122 19.85 -10.66 -12.58
N PRO A 123 19.69 -11.93 -12.20
CA PRO A 123 20.69 -12.95 -12.47
C PRO A 123 20.71 -13.34 -13.95
N ASP A 124 21.87 -13.74 -14.45
CA ASP A 124 22.00 -14.29 -15.82
C ASP A 124 21.30 -15.64 -15.97
N THR A 125 21.10 -16.35 -14.85
CA THR A 125 20.43 -17.65 -14.81
C THR A 125 19.45 -17.73 -13.64
N TYR A 126 18.33 -18.44 -13.82
CA TYR A 126 17.31 -18.68 -12.79
C TYR A 126 17.81 -19.39 -11.52
N LYS A 127 19.06 -19.85 -11.48
CA LYS A 127 19.65 -20.54 -10.32
C LYS A 127 20.39 -19.60 -9.37
N GLN A 128 20.65 -18.36 -9.78
CA GLN A 128 21.33 -17.37 -8.96
C GLN A 128 20.30 -16.43 -8.31
N PRO A 129 20.52 -16.02 -7.05
CA PRO A 129 19.66 -15.04 -6.40
C PRO A 129 19.82 -13.67 -7.06
N VAL A 130 18.80 -12.83 -6.92
CA VAL A 130 18.86 -11.42 -7.34
C VAL A 130 19.76 -10.66 -6.36
N GLU A 131 20.70 -9.87 -6.88
CA GLU A 131 21.54 -9.02 -6.04
C GLU A 131 20.80 -7.74 -5.70
N VAL A 132 20.75 -7.36 -4.43
CA VAL A 132 20.20 -6.08 -3.98
C VAL A 132 21.37 -5.12 -3.74
N GLY A 133 21.42 -4.03 -4.50
CA GLY A 133 22.44 -2.98 -4.38
C GLY A 133 22.03 -1.89 -3.39
N LYS A 134 20.96 -1.15 -3.71
CA LYS A 134 20.43 -0.05 -2.88
C LYS A 134 19.02 -0.40 -2.42
N ALA A 135 18.78 -0.37 -1.12
CA ALA A 135 17.47 -0.53 -0.51
C ALA A 135 17.46 0.06 0.91
N ASP A 136 16.32 0.58 1.34
CA ASP A 136 16.11 0.92 2.75
C ASP A 136 15.77 -0.35 3.55
N PRO A 137 16.24 -0.47 4.81
CA PRO A 137 15.86 -1.58 5.68
C PRO A 137 14.36 -1.57 5.93
N PHE A 138 13.71 -2.74 5.82
CA PHE A 138 12.26 -2.89 5.98
C PHE A 138 11.75 -2.25 7.29
N LYS A 139 10.92 -1.21 7.17
CA LYS A 139 10.26 -0.55 8.32
C LYS A 139 8.82 -1.03 8.45
N PHE A 140 8.44 -1.42 9.66
CA PHE A 140 7.05 -1.73 9.98
C PHE A 140 6.43 -0.59 10.79
N TYR A 141 5.26 -0.11 10.35
CA TYR A 141 4.49 0.87 11.12
C TYR A 141 3.55 0.13 12.05
N SER A 142 3.77 0.27 13.35
CA SER A 142 2.88 -0.28 14.39
C SER A 142 2.08 0.84 15.04
N LEU A 143 0.99 0.49 15.72
CA LEU A 143 0.34 1.45 16.61
C LEU A 143 1.08 1.44 17.95
N ASP A 144 1.56 2.59 18.38
CA ASP A 144 2.07 2.78 19.73
C ASP A 144 0.91 2.60 20.73
N ARG A 145 0.90 1.45 21.41
CA ARG A 145 -0.12 1.12 22.40
C ARG A 145 -0.21 2.15 23.51
N LYS A 146 0.89 2.78 23.93
CA LYS A 146 0.88 3.81 24.97
C LYS A 146 0.19 5.06 24.45
N LYS A 147 0.51 5.52 23.23
CA LYS A 147 -0.18 6.67 22.60
C LYS A 147 -1.65 6.36 22.34
N VAL A 148 -1.99 5.16 21.86
CA VAL A 148 -3.38 4.74 21.65
C VAL A 148 -4.15 4.75 22.97
N ASN A 149 -3.60 4.16 24.03
CA ASN A 149 -4.25 4.13 25.34
C ASN A 149 -4.37 5.54 25.94
N ALA A 150 -3.36 6.38 25.77
CA ALA A 150 -3.40 7.78 26.21
C ALA A 150 -4.49 8.56 25.46
N LEU A 151 -4.59 8.41 24.14
CA LEU A 151 -5.65 9.01 23.33
C LEU A 151 -7.02 8.53 23.80
N LEU A 152 -7.26 7.22 23.88
CA LEU A 152 -8.54 6.68 24.30
C LEU A 152 -8.92 7.11 25.72
N LYS A 153 -7.94 7.26 26.62
CA LYS A 153 -8.16 7.80 27.97
C LYS A 153 -8.56 9.27 27.92
N SER A 154 -7.88 10.08 27.11
CA SER A 154 -8.21 11.51 26.95
C SER A 154 -9.61 11.74 26.38
N LEU A 155 -10.09 10.78 25.57
CA LEU A 155 -11.42 10.78 24.97
C LEU A 155 -12.49 10.10 25.84
N ARG A 156 -12.18 9.76 27.10
CA ARG A 156 -13.10 9.06 28.02
C ARG A 156 -13.73 7.80 27.40
N TRP A 157 -12.97 7.11 26.54
CA TRP A 157 -13.47 6.02 25.69
C TRP A 157 -14.15 4.88 26.46
N ARG A 158 -13.66 4.57 27.67
CA ARG A 158 -14.24 3.51 28.51
C ARG A 158 -15.66 3.87 28.97
N GLU A 159 -15.86 5.12 29.37
CA GLU A 159 -17.17 5.64 29.80
C GLU A 159 -18.13 5.66 28.62
N PHE A 160 -17.67 6.20 27.49
CA PHE A 160 -18.44 6.16 26.24
C PHE A 160 -18.84 4.74 25.86
N ARG A 161 -17.89 3.78 25.84
CA ARG A 161 -18.19 2.39 25.45
C ARG A 161 -19.25 1.77 26.36
N THR A 162 -19.13 1.95 27.67
CA THR A 162 -20.13 1.42 28.61
C THR A 162 -21.48 2.08 28.39
N TRP A 163 -21.51 3.41 28.34
CA TRP A 163 -22.74 4.16 28.09
C TRP A 163 -23.39 3.77 26.77
N ALA A 164 -22.62 3.71 25.68
CA ALA A 164 -23.07 3.42 24.34
C ALA A 164 -23.69 2.03 24.24
N LEU A 165 -23.07 1.01 24.84
CA LEU A 165 -23.62 -0.35 24.82
C LEU A 165 -24.92 -0.43 25.63
N THR A 166 -24.95 0.15 26.83
CA THR A 166 -26.15 0.17 27.67
C THR A 166 -27.29 0.98 27.04
N ALA A 167 -27.00 2.15 26.49
CA ALA A 167 -27.98 3.00 25.86
C ALA A 167 -28.52 2.37 24.56
N PHE A 168 -27.66 1.70 23.79
CA PHE A 168 -28.09 0.96 22.60
C PHE A 168 -29.00 -0.23 22.95
N ASP A 169 -28.72 -0.94 24.04
CA ASP A 169 -29.56 -2.05 24.51
C ASP A 169 -30.94 -1.57 25.02
N LEU A 170 -31.07 -0.30 25.44
CA LEU A 170 -32.28 0.26 26.04
C LEU A 170 -33.15 1.08 25.09
N LEU A 171 -32.55 1.67 24.04
CA LEU A 171 -33.16 2.78 23.28
C LEU A 171 -33.26 2.50 21.78
N VAL A 172 -33.17 1.25 21.32
CA VAL A 172 -33.07 0.99 19.88
C VAL A 172 -34.14 0.01 19.41
N ASP A 173 -35.37 0.51 19.31
CA ASP A 173 -36.48 -0.18 18.65
C ASP A 173 -36.73 0.35 17.21
N ASP A 174 -36.35 1.59 16.89
CA ASP A 174 -36.49 2.18 15.54
C ASP A 174 -35.38 3.20 15.15
N THR A 175 -35.52 3.82 13.98
CA THR A 175 -34.58 4.82 13.43
C THR A 175 -34.60 6.18 14.14
N ASP A 176 -35.73 6.61 14.69
CA ASP A 176 -35.85 7.91 15.37
C ASP A 176 -35.15 7.88 16.72
N ASP A 177 -35.22 6.75 17.43
CA ASP A 177 -34.51 6.59 18.71
C ASP A 177 -33.00 6.44 18.52
N ARG A 178 -32.54 5.86 17.40
CA ARG A 178 -31.10 5.87 17.04
C ARG A 178 -30.59 7.28 16.80
N ALA A 179 -31.42 8.15 16.23
CA ALA A 179 -31.02 9.52 15.99
C ALA A 179 -30.88 10.31 17.31
N ARG A 180 -31.81 10.10 18.23
CA ARG A 180 -31.75 10.62 19.60
C ARG A 180 -30.56 10.07 20.37
N LEU A 181 -30.27 8.78 20.22
CA LEU A 181 -29.11 8.13 20.82
C LEU A 181 -27.81 8.80 20.37
N TYR A 182 -27.67 9.12 19.08
CA TYR A 182 -26.49 9.83 18.60
C TYR A 182 -26.38 11.25 19.17
N ALA A 183 -27.48 12.02 19.17
CA ALA A 183 -27.49 13.35 19.74
C ALA A 183 -27.11 13.34 21.24
N ALA A 184 -27.66 12.38 22.00
CA ALA A 184 -27.30 12.18 23.41
C ALA A 184 -25.82 11.78 23.57
N ALA A 185 -25.27 11.00 22.64
CA ALA A 185 -23.85 10.63 22.64
C ALA A 185 -22.95 11.84 22.40
N GLU A 186 -23.32 12.70 21.44
CA GLU A 186 -22.60 13.92 21.10
C GLU A 186 -22.62 14.92 22.27
N GLU A 187 -23.76 15.05 22.95
CA GLU A 187 -23.89 15.88 24.15
C GLU A 187 -23.07 15.33 25.33
N ALA A 188 -23.10 14.02 25.58
CA ALA A 188 -22.44 13.41 26.73
C ALA A 188 -20.91 13.21 26.56
N PHE A 189 -20.45 13.07 25.32
CA PHE A 189 -19.05 12.79 24.97
C PHE A 189 -18.54 13.69 23.83
N PRO A 190 -18.61 15.03 23.98
CA PRO A 190 -18.22 15.97 22.94
C PRO A 190 -16.75 15.81 22.52
N GLU A 191 -15.88 15.28 23.38
CA GLU A 191 -14.49 14.95 23.05
C GLU A 191 -14.35 13.89 21.94
N ILE A 192 -15.27 12.92 21.86
CA ILE A 192 -15.27 11.86 20.84
C ILE A 192 -15.79 12.40 19.50
N PHE A 193 -16.87 13.18 19.56
CA PHE A 193 -17.58 13.69 18.38
C PHE A 193 -17.02 15.02 17.86
N GLY A 194 -16.30 15.76 18.70
CA GLY A 194 -15.57 16.98 18.35
C GLY A 194 -14.25 16.74 17.61
N CYS A 195 -13.87 15.48 17.36
CA CYS A 195 -12.76 15.17 16.45
C CYS A 195 -13.14 15.61 15.01
N PRO A 196 -12.50 16.66 14.45
CA PRO A 196 -12.88 17.17 13.16
C PRO A 196 -12.64 16.08 12.11
N GLN A 197 -13.57 15.95 11.17
CA GLN A 197 -13.64 14.94 10.09
C GLN A 197 -14.39 13.63 10.42
N PHE A 198 -15.17 13.57 11.50
CA PHE A 198 -16.23 12.56 11.62
C PHE A 198 -17.35 12.92 10.61
N ALA A 199 -17.34 12.30 9.43
CA ALA A 199 -18.55 12.31 8.60
C ALA A 199 -19.60 11.54 9.40
N PRO A 200 -20.75 12.15 9.71
CA PRO A 200 -21.60 11.59 10.71
C PRO A 200 -22.20 10.28 10.19
N VAL A 201 -22.06 9.24 11.00
CA VAL A 201 -22.35 7.84 10.66
C VAL A 201 -23.85 7.59 10.44
N TRP A 202 -24.70 8.64 10.46
CA TRP A 202 -26.17 8.61 10.29
C TRP A 202 -26.62 7.66 9.18
N VAL A 203 -25.87 7.56 8.07
CA VAL A 203 -26.25 6.80 6.87
C VAL A 203 -26.17 5.27 7.03
N TRP A 204 -25.66 4.76 8.16
CA TRP A 204 -25.47 3.31 8.38
C TRP A 204 -26.06 2.79 9.68
N PHE A 205 -26.91 3.57 10.34
CA PHE A 205 -27.48 3.19 11.63
C PHE A 205 -28.58 2.14 11.53
N ASP A 206 -29.21 2.00 10.37
CA ASP A 206 -30.44 1.20 10.21
C ASP A 206 -30.26 -0.31 10.44
N SER A 207 -29.02 -0.82 10.44
CA SER A 207 -28.75 -2.27 10.51
C SER A 207 -27.56 -2.69 11.38
N ILE A 208 -27.03 -1.81 12.22
CA ILE A 208 -25.87 -2.15 13.07
C ILE A 208 -26.25 -2.33 14.54
N SER A 209 -25.59 -3.24 15.23
CA SER A 209 -25.65 -3.38 16.69
C SER A 209 -24.83 -2.31 17.42
N GLY A 210 -25.08 -2.11 18.72
CA GLY A 210 -24.28 -1.20 19.55
C GLY A 210 -22.80 -1.56 19.59
N SER A 211 -22.49 -2.87 19.56
CA SER A 211 -21.10 -3.34 19.50
C SER A 211 -20.40 -2.95 18.20
N GLU A 212 -21.09 -3.05 17.07
CA GLU A 212 -20.58 -2.63 15.75
C GLU A 212 -20.45 -1.11 15.67
N TRP A 213 -21.39 -0.38 16.26
CA TRP A 213 -21.32 1.08 16.35
C TRP A 213 -20.09 1.54 17.13
N VAL A 214 -19.87 1.02 18.33
CA VAL A 214 -18.67 1.29 19.14
C VAL A 214 -17.39 0.91 18.38
N ALA A 215 -17.37 -0.24 17.71
CA ALA A 215 -16.21 -0.66 16.92
C ALA A 215 -15.92 0.28 15.74
N LYS A 216 -16.96 0.74 15.03
CA LYS A 216 -16.85 1.72 13.93
C LYS A 216 -16.30 3.05 14.42
N ILE A 217 -16.80 3.58 15.54
CA ILE A 217 -16.29 4.83 16.12
C ILE A 217 -14.82 4.67 16.51
N ARG A 218 -14.47 3.60 17.22
CA ARG A 218 -13.07 3.32 17.62
C ARG A 218 -12.14 3.29 16.41
N LYS A 219 -12.54 2.58 15.36
CA LYS A 219 -11.79 2.48 14.10
C LYS A 219 -11.64 3.83 13.43
N GLY A 220 -12.68 4.66 13.46
CA GLY A 220 -12.64 6.05 12.98
C GLY A 220 -11.58 6.88 13.70
N ILE A 221 -11.62 6.91 15.04
CA ILE A 221 -10.67 7.63 15.90
C ILE A 221 -9.23 7.21 15.60
N ILE A 222 -8.96 5.89 15.58
CA ILE A 222 -7.61 5.36 15.34
C ILE A 222 -7.13 5.71 13.92
N ARG A 223 -7.98 5.54 12.90
CA ARG A 223 -7.61 5.80 11.51
C ARG A 223 -7.27 7.28 11.27
N LYS A 224 -7.96 8.19 11.94
CA LYS A 224 -7.72 9.64 11.82
C LYS A 224 -6.45 10.08 12.52
N ASN A 225 -6.16 9.50 13.67
CA ASN A 225 -4.94 9.80 14.43
C ASN A 225 -3.76 8.90 14.03
N ILE A 226 -3.87 8.14 12.94
CA ILE A 226 -2.92 7.08 12.64
C ILE A 226 -1.49 7.60 12.44
N ALA A 227 -1.32 8.84 11.96
CA ALA A 227 -0.01 9.45 11.79
C ALA A 227 0.70 9.72 13.14
N THR A 228 -0.05 10.13 14.17
CA THR A 228 0.50 10.45 15.49
C THR A 228 0.55 9.23 16.41
N LEU A 229 -0.34 8.26 16.18
CA LEU A 229 -0.41 7.00 16.92
C LEU A 229 0.57 5.95 16.40
N ARG A 230 1.16 6.16 15.23
CA ARG A 230 2.15 5.23 14.69
C ARG A 230 3.47 5.40 15.42
N ASP A 231 4.08 4.27 15.74
CA ASP A 231 5.51 4.18 15.95
C ASP A 231 6.12 3.46 14.74
N VAL A 232 7.32 3.89 14.39
CA VAL A 232 8.15 3.16 13.44
C VAL A 232 8.94 2.17 14.27
N GLU A 233 8.57 0.90 14.18
CA GLU A 233 9.42 -0.16 14.67
C GLU A 233 10.28 -0.62 13.48
N GLU A 234 11.56 -0.25 13.52
CA GLU A 234 12.54 -0.82 12.62
C GLU A 234 12.75 -2.28 13.04
N LEU A 235 12.12 -3.20 12.31
CA LEU A 235 12.43 -4.61 12.51
C LEU A 235 13.82 -4.86 11.93
N PRO A 236 14.67 -5.64 12.63
CA PRO A 236 15.92 -6.08 12.03
C PRO A 236 15.61 -6.85 10.74
N TYR A 237 16.46 -6.60 9.74
CA TYR A 237 16.45 -7.21 8.40
C TYR A 237 15.88 -8.64 8.43
N CYS A 238 14.90 -8.93 7.57
CA CYS A 238 14.42 -10.30 7.38
C CYS A 238 15.27 -10.96 6.31
N GLU A 239 15.93 -12.07 6.65
CA GLU A 239 16.77 -12.81 5.71
C GLU A 239 15.92 -13.59 4.68
N ASP A 240 14.69 -13.95 5.05
CA ASP A 240 13.76 -14.69 4.18
C ASP A 240 12.25 -14.36 4.38
N GLU A 241 11.41 -14.86 3.47
CA GLU A 241 9.95 -14.68 3.48
C GLU A 241 9.28 -15.34 4.70
N GLN A 242 9.79 -16.46 5.19
CA GLN A 242 9.20 -17.16 6.33
C GLN A 242 9.44 -16.37 7.61
N GLU A 243 10.64 -15.81 7.78
CA GLU A 243 10.98 -14.91 8.85
C GLU A 243 10.11 -13.65 8.83
N TYR A 244 9.94 -13.04 7.64
CA TYR A 244 9.02 -11.93 7.45
C TYR A 244 7.60 -12.29 7.90
N ARG A 245 7.04 -13.39 7.40
CA ARG A 245 5.68 -13.84 7.77
C ARG A 245 5.57 -14.14 9.26
N ARG A 246 6.61 -14.69 9.89
CA ARG A 246 6.66 -14.98 11.32
C ARG A 246 6.67 -13.69 12.15
N LYS A 247 7.56 -12.75 11.83
CA LYS A 247 7.64 -11.43 12.48
C LYS A 247 6.34 -10.65 12.30
N LEU A 248 5.76 -10.63 11.09
CA LEU A 248 4.47 -10.01 10.81
C LEU A 248 3.33 -10.63 11.65
N ARG A 249 3.25 -11.97 11.72
CA ARG A 249 2.22 -12.65 12.52
C ARG A 249 2.40 -12.40 14.02
N ALA A 250 3.63 -12.43 14.51
CA ALA A 250 3.94 -12.14 15.91
C ALA A 250 3.52 -10.71 16.26
N HIS A 251 3.83 -9.75 15.38
CA HIS A 251 3.44 -8.36 15.52
C HIS A 251 1.91 -8.18 15.49
N LEU A 252 1.22 -8.75 14.51
CA LEU A 252 -0.24 -8.68 14.40
C LEU A 252 -0.97 -9.32 15.60
N LYS A 253 -0.40 -10.35 16.22
CA LYS A 253 -0.91 -10.93 17.48
C LYS A 253 -0.63 -10.03 18.69
N ALA A 254 0.48 -9.30 18.65
CA ALA A 254 0.93 -8.40 19.69
C ALA A 254 0.42 -6.96 19.51
N THR A 255 -0.51 -6.68 18.58
CA THR A 255 -1.14 -5.36 18.42
C THR A 255 -2.60 -5.47 18.77
#